data_AF-A0A365QHD8-F1
#
_entry.id   AF-A0A365QHD8-F1
#
_cell.length_a   1.000
_cell.length_b   1.000
_cell.length_c   1.000
_cell.angle_alpha   90.00
_cell.angle_beta   90.00
_cell.angle_gamma   90.00
#
_symmetry.space_group_name_H-M   'P 1'
#
loop_
_entity.id
_entity.type
_entity.pdbx_description
1 polymer ?
#
loop_
_entity_poly.entity_id
_entity_poly.type
_entity_poly.pdbx_seq_one_letter_code
_entity_poly.pdbx_strand_id
1 'polypeptide(L)'
;VDQTTGSVTIRAVFPNPGKVLLPGMFVRARIEEGVNENAFLVPQIGVTHDQKGQAIAMVVNASNKVEPRPLKTTGMQGPNWVVEGGLQAGDHVIVQGVDKVRPGATVKTVPAQLAPAPDAASGTPASAANASGAAPASTAANAAASSTAASSAQ
;
A
#
# COMPACT_ATOMS: atom_id res chain seq x y z
N VAL A 1 9.31 -19.30 19.66
CA VAL A 1 9.09 -17.84 19.55
C VAL A 1 10.42 -17.16 19.81
N ASP A 2 10.86 -16.29 18.91
CA ASP A 2 12.03 -15.46 19.18
C ASP A 2 11.54 -14.20 19.92
N GLN A 3 11.95 -14.05 21.18
CA GLN A 3 11.47 -12.97 22.04
C GLN A 3 12.06 -11.61 21.67
N THR A 4 13.16 -11.58 20.91
CA THR A 4 13.84 -10.33 20.54
C THR A 4 13.22 -9.67 19.31
N THR A 5 12.64 -10.47 18.42
CA THR A 5 12.03 -9.98 17.15
C THR A 5 10.51 -10.17 17.08
N GLY A 6 9.90 -10.86 18.05
CA GLY A 6 8.47 -11.17 18.04
C GLY A 6 8.07 -12.12 16.89
N SER A 7 9.05 -12.78 16.26
CA SER A 7 8.81 -13.65 15.11
C SER A 7 8.48 -15.08 15.54
N VAL A 8 7.56 -15.70 14.81
CA VAL A 8 7.15 -17.10 14.99
C VAL A 8 7.61 -17.91 13.79
N THR A 9 8.41 -18.95 14.03
CA THR A 9 8.81 -19.90 12.99
C THR A 9 7.71 -20.93 12.80
N ILE A 10 7.08 -20.92 11.63
CA ILE A 10 6.09 -21.93 11.23
C ILE A 10 6.74 -22.90 10.25
N ARG A 11 6.42 -24.20 10.38
CA ARG A 11 6.83 -25.24 9.43
C ARG A 11 5.60 -25.69 8.64
N ALA A 12 5.70 -25.66 7.32
CA ALA A 12 4.66 -26.13 6.41
C ALA A 12 5.20 -27.31 5.58
N VAL A 13 4.35 -28.29 5.30
CA VAL A 13 4.68 -29.44 4.45
C VAL A 13 4.08 -29.20 3.08
N PHE A 14 4.91 -29.19 2.04
CA PHE A 14 4.48 -29.04 0.66
C PHE A 14 4.75 -30.33 -0.12
N PRO A 15 3.76 -30.90 -0.82
CA PRO A 15 4.01 -32.00 -1.75
C PRO A 15 4.86 -31.49 -2.92
N ASN A 16 6.04 -32.10 -3.13
CA ASN A 16 6.97 -31.74 -4.21
C ASN A 16 7.18 -32.92 -5.18
N PRO A 17 6.15 -33.33 -5.94
CA PRO A 17 6.26 -34.48 -6.85
C PRO A 17 7.26 -34.24 -7.99
N GLY A 18 7.45 -32.99 -8.42
CA GLY A 18 8.36 -32.62 -9.51
C GLY A 18 9.80 -32.28 -9.10
N LYS A 19 10.17 -32.40 -7.81
CA LYS A 19 11.49 -32.01 -7.27
C LYS A 19 11.91 -30.56 -7.62
N VAL A 20 10.95 -29.65 -7.74
CA VAL A 20 11.20 -28.25 -8.13
C VAL A 20 11.85 -27.46 -6.98
N LEU A 21 11.47 -27.77 -5.74
CA LEU A 21 12.06 -27.16 -4.55
C LEU A 21 13.33 -27.91 -4.12
N LEU A 22 14.47 -27.22 -4.15
CA LEU A 22 15.76 -27.72 -3.67
C LEU A 22 16.07 -27.22 -2.25
N PRO A 23 16.82 -28.00 -1.44
CA PRO A 23 17.27 -27.55 -0.13
C PRO A 23 18.11 -26.27 -0.24
N GLY A 24 17.86 -25.31 0.67
CA GLY A 24 18.56 -24.02 0.70
C GLY A 24 17.91 -22.90 -0.13
N MET A 25 16.83 -23.18 -0.87
CA MET A 25 16.07 -22.14 -1.56
C MET A 25 15.23 -21.30 -0.60
N PHE A 26 15.23 -19.98 -0.81
CA PHE A 26 14.29 -19.07 -0.17
C PHE A 26 13.03 -18.96 -1.02
N VAL A 27 11.87 -19.14 -0.39
CA VAL A 27 10.56 -18.99 -1.02
C VAL A 27 9.72 -17.99 -0.21
N ARG A 28 8.83 -17.27 -0.88
CA ARG A 28 7.80 -16.47 -0.23
C ARG A 28 6.50 -17.27 -0.25
N ALA A 29 6.07 -17.76 0.90
CA ALA A 29 4.75 -18.33 1.05
C ALA A 29 3.72 -17.20 1.16
N ARG A 30 2.63 -17.30 0.39
CA ARG A 30 1.43 -16.51 0.63
C ARG A 30 0.46 -17.39 1.42
N ILE A 31 0.00 -16.88 2.55
CA ILE A 31 -0.98 -17.56 3.40
C ILE A 31 -2.26 -16.73 3.31
N GLU A 32 -3.36 -17.38 2.92
CA GLU A 32 -4.68 -16.76 2.90
C GLU A 32 -5.29 -16.92 4.30
N GLU A 33 -5.27 -15.85 5.09
CA GLU A 33 -5.75 -15.84 6.47
C GLU A 33 -7.25 -15.53 6.51
N GLY A 34 -8.06 -16.53 6.15
CA GLY A 34 -9.52 -16.45 6.18
C GLY A 34 -10.13 -15.48 5.16
N VAL A 35 -11.42 -15.66 4.88
CA VAL A 35 -12.21 -14.75 4.05
C VAL A 35 -13.15 -14.00 4.96
N ASN A 36 -12.96 -12.68 5.09
CA ASN A 36 -13.90 -11.83 5.81
C ASN A 36 -14.96 -11.30 4.82
N GLU A 37 -16.06 -12.04 4.68
CA GLU A 37 -17.17 -11.69 3.77
C GLU A 37 -17.91 -10.43 4.20
N ASN A 38 -17.78 -10.01 5.47
CA ASN A 38 -18.47 -8.84 6.02
C ASN A 38 -17.61 -7.57 6.03
N ALA A 39 -16.45 -7.58 5.36
CA ALA A 39 -15.58 -6.41 5.31
C ALA A 39 -15.99 -5.46 4.17
N PHE A 40 -16.05 -4.17 4.49
CA PHE A 40 -16.29 -3.12 3.50
C PHE A 40 -14.96 -2.56 2.98
N LEU A 41 -14.85 -2.38 1.66
CA LEU A 41 -13.72 -1.70 1.04
C LEU A 41 -14.04 -0.22 0.88
N VAL A 42 -13.25 0.63 1.52
CA VAL A 42 -13.41 2.09 1.46
C VAL A 42 -12.14 2.71 0.88
N PRO A 43 -12.23 3.56 -0.15
CA PRO A 43 -11.06 4.25 -0.69
C PRO A 43 -10.34 5.10 0.37
N GLN A 44 -9.00 5.11 0.33
CA GLN A 44 -8.19 5.85 1.30
C GLN A 44 -8.55 7.34 1.40
N ILE A 45 -8.92 7.96 0.29
CA ILE A 45 -9.28 9.39 0.22
C ILE A 45 -10.52 9.76 1.04
N GLY A 46 -11.38 8.80 1.38
CA GLY A 46 -12.58 9.02 2.20
C GLY A 46 -12.38 8.78 3.70
N VAL A 47 -11.19 8.33 4.11
CA VAL A 47 -10.86 8.04 5.51
C VAL A 47 -9.95 9.14 6.05
N THR A 48 -10.43 9.81 7.09
CA THR A 48 -9.67 10.81 7.85
C THR A 48 -9.23 10.23 9.20
N HIS A 49 -8.25 10.83 9.86
CA HIS A 49 -7.82 10.41 11.20
C HIS A 49 -8.06 11.54 12.21
N ASP A 50 -8.57 11.19 13.39
CA ASP A 50 -8.63 12.09 14.56
C ASP A 50 -7.22 12.37 15.11
N GLN A 51 -7.08 13.36 15.98
CA GLN A 51 -5.91 13.63 16.82
C GLN A 51 -5.44 12.41 17.62
N LYS A 52 -6.35 11.47 17.91
CA LYS A 52 -6.05 10.18 18.56
C LYS A 52 -5.56 9.09 17.61
N GLY A 53 -5.48 9.36 16.30
CA GLY A 53 -5.10 8.39 15.28
C GLY A 53 -6.19 7.35 14.96
N GLN A 54 -7.44 7.60 15.35
CA GLN A 54 -8.56 6.73 14.97
C GLN A 54 -9.06 7.09 13.57
N ALA A 55 -9.29 6.08 12.73
CA ALA A 55 -9.89 6.25 11.42
C ALA A 55 -11.36 6.69 11.57
N ILE A 56 -11.73 7.79 10.93
CA ILE A 56 -13.08 8.35 10.90
C ILE A 56 -13.45 8.57 9.43
N ALA A 57 -14.64 8.10 9.05
CA ALA A 57 -15.25 8.45 7.77
C ALA A 57 -16.47 9.34 7.98
N MET A 58 -16.68 10.24 7.03
CA MET A 58 -17.93 10.98 6.92
C MET A 58 -18.90 10.13 6.10
N VAL A 59 -19.93 9.60 6.75
CA VAL A 59 -20.96 8.79 6.10
C VAL A 59 -22.23 9.59 5.91
N VAL A 60 -22.90 9.38 4.78
CA VAL A 60 -24.24 9.88 4.51
C VAL A 60 -25.21 8.75 4.80
N ASN A 61 -26.08 8.96 5.78
CA ASN A 61 -27.14 8.01 6.11
C ASN A 61 -28.31 8.08 5.12
N ALA A 62 -29.28 7.16 5.24
CA ALA A 62 -30.48 7.14 4.39
C ALA A 62 -31.31 8.44 4.44
N SER A 63 -31.13 9.27 5.47
CA SER A 63 -31.76 10.58 5.64
C SER A 63 -30.98 11.72 4.96
N ASN A 64 -29.97 11.40 4.13
CA ASN A 64 -29.06 12.36 3.48
C ASN A 64 -28.29 13.27 4.46
N LYS A 65 -28.13 12.84 5.72
CA LYS A 65 -27.36 13.56 6.74
C LYS A 65 -25.96 13.01 6.84
N VAL A 66 -24.99 13.91 6.99
CA VAL A 66 -23.58 13.56 7.19
C VAL A 66 -23.30 13.34 8.67
N GLU A 67 -22.76 12.19 9.01
CA GLU A 67 -22.37 11.85 10.38
C GLU A 67 -20.91 11.35 10.38
N PRO A 68 -20.04 11.92 11.25
CA PRO A 68 -18.72 11.37 11.48
C PRO A 68 -18.87 10.04 12.21
N ARG A 69 -18.28 8.98 11.67
CA ARG A 69 -18.33 7.68 12.31
C ARG A 69 -16.93 7.08 12.46
N PRO A 70 -16.54 6.66 13.67
CA PRO A 70 -15.29 5.94 13.86
C PRO A 70 -15.35 4.59 13.16
N LEU A 71 -14.30 4.26 12.45
CA LEU A 71 -14.15 3.03 11.69
C LEU A 71 -13.18 2.08 12.40
N LYS A 72 -13.49 0.78 12.33
CA LYS A 72 -12.56 -0.27 12.70
C LYS A 72 -11.92 -0.83 11.44
N THR A 73 -10.67 -0.44 11.18
CA THR A 73 -9.88 -0.87 10.04
C THR A 73 -8.87 -1.94 10.45
N THR A 74 -8.73 -3.01 9.67
CA THR A 74 -7.80 -4.13 9.94
C THR A 74 -6.56 -4.08 9.04
N GLY A 75 -6.62 -3.35 7.93
CA GLY A 75 -5.52 -3.19 7.01
C GLY A 75 -5.93 -2.54 5.70
N MET A 76 -5.02 -2.56 4.72
CA MET A 76 -5.25 -2.02 3.38
C MET A 76 -5.15 -3.12 2.34
N GLN A 77 -6.07 -3.11 1.38
CA GLN A 77 -6.02 -3.93 0.18
C GLN A 77 -5.88 -3.00 -1.03
N GLY A 78 -4.65 -2.90 -1.55
CA GLY A 78 -4.33 -1.98 -2.64
C GLY A 78 -4.61 -0.52 -2.24
N PRO A 79 -5.43 0.24 -2.99
CA PRO A 79 -5.78 1.63 -2.68
C PRO A 79 -6.91 1.79 -1.64
N ASN A 80 -7.48 0.68 -1.16
CA ASN A 80 -8.66 0.69 -0.29
C ASN A 80 -8.32 0.21 1.12
N TRP A 81 -8.97 0.79 2.12
CA TRP A 81 -9.00 0.28 3.48
C TRP A 81 -10.02 -0.85 3.62
N VAL A 82 -9.63 -1.87 4.38
CA VAL A 82 -10.50 -2.97 4.80
C VAL A 82 -11.12 -2.57 6.13
N VAL A 83 -12.42 -2.28 6.11
CA VAL A 83 -13.22 -1.86 7.27
C VAL A 83 -14.03 -3.05 7.77
N GLU A 84 -13.74 -3.51 9.00
CA GLU A 84 -14.46 -4.61 9.66
C GLU A 84 -15.73 -4.12 10.39
N GLY A 85 -15.78 -2.84 10.75
CA GLY A 85 -16.87 -2.32 11.56
C GLY A 85 -17.00 -0.80 11.49
N GLY A 86 -18.22 -0.34 11.74
CA GLY A 86 -18.58 1.08 11.67
C GLY A 86 -19.36 1.44 10.41
N LEU A 87 -19.36 0.62 9.35
CA LEU A 87 -20.21 0.86 8.18
C LEU A 87 -21.40 -0.10 8.17
N GLN A 88 -22.55 0.38 7.69
CA GLN A 88 -23.70 -0.46 7.38
C GLN A 88 -23.90 -0.53 5.86
N ALA A 89 -24.49 -1.64 5.39
CA ALA A 89 -24.86 -1.77 4.00
C ALA A 89 -25.88 -0.69 3.61
N GLY A 90 -25.55 0.12 2.61
CA GLY A 90 -26.35 1.28 2.18
C GLY A 90 -25.83 2.64 2.65
N ASP A 91 -24.81 2.68 3.53
CA ASP A 91 -24.15 3.92 3.88
C ASP A 91 -23.26 4.41 2.71
N HIS A 92 -23.34 5.70 2.41
CA HIS A 92 -22.49 6.32 1.40
C HIS A 92 -21.31 7.04 2.06
N VAL A 93 -20.09 6.62 1.77
CA VAL A 93 -18.87 7.31 2.25
C VAL A 93 -18.56 8.50 1.35
N ILE A 94 -18.27 9.64 1.97
CA ILE A 94 -17.82 10.84 1.26
C ILE A 94 -16.34 10.71 0.93
N VAL A 95 -16.04 10.52 -0.34
CA VAL A 95 -14.66 10.38 -0.86
C VAL A 95 -14.11 11.67 -1.46
N GLN A 96 -14.98 12.63 -1.79
CA GLN A 96 -14.60 13.93 -2.33
C GLN A 96 -15.43 15.02 -1.66
N GLY A 97 -14.79 16.14 -1.31
CA GLY A 97 -15.46 17.29 -0.70
C GLY A 97 -15.60 17.20 0.82
N VAL A 98 -14.83 16.34 1.51
CA VAL A 98 -14.81 16.26 2.99
C VAL A 98 -14.60 17.62 3.67
N ASP A 99 -13.83 18.53 3.05
CA ASP A 99 -13.58 19.89 3.57
C ASP A 99 -14.79 20.83 3.46
N LYS A 100 -15.73 20.55 2.55
CA LYS A 100 -16.88 21.42 2.26
C LYS A 100 -18.12 21.03 3.07
N VAL A 101 -18.07 19.94 3.82
CA VAL A 101 -19.22 19.35 4.48
C VAL A 101 -19.01 19.35 5.99
N ARG A 102 -19.98 19.89 6.73
CA ARG A 102 -19.99 19.82 8.20
C ARG A 102 -20.82 18.62 8.68
N PRO A 103 -20.49 18.01 9.82
CA PRO A 103 -21.37 17.09 10.51
C PRO A 103 -22.79 17.65 10.65
N GLY A 104 -23.81 16.88 10.27
CA GLY A 104 -25.22 17.25 10.29
C GLY A 104 -25.74 17.99 9.04
N ALA A 105 -24.86 18.34 8.09
CA ALA A 105 -25.28 18.94 6.83
C ALA A 105 -26.08 17.94 5.97
N THR A 106 -27.06 18.45 5.22
CA THR A 106 -27.79 17.67 4.21
C THR A 106 -27.03 17.78 2.90
N VAL A 107 -26.56 16.67 2.36
CA VAL A 107 -25.79 16.63 1.12
C VAL A 107 -26.55 15.86 0.05
N LYS A 108 -26.43 16.32 -1.20
CA LYS A 108 -26.80 15.50 -2.36
C LYS A 108 -25.59 14.62 -2.70
N THR A 109 -25.77 13.32 -2.59
CA THR A 109 -24.77 12.35 -3.02
C THR A 109 -24.76 12.27 -4.55
N VAL A 110 -23.58 12.32 -5.12
CA VAL A 110 -23.32 11.95 -6.52
C VAL A 110 -22.31 10.81 -6.49
N PRO A 111 -22.45 9.78 -7.34
CA PRO A 111 -21.48 8.70 -7.41
C PRO A 111 -20.12 9.30 -7.75
N ALA A 112 -19.15 9.08 -6.86
CA ALA A 112 -17.82 9.60 -7.05
C ALA A 112 -17.15 8.85 -8.20
N GLN A 113 -16.74 9.60 -9.22
CA GLN A 113 -15.93 9.08 -10.30
C GLN A 113 -14.48 8.97 -9.80
N LEU A 114 -14.15 7.88 -9.11
CA LEU A 114 -12.74 7.53 -8.91
C LEU A 114 -12.20 7.04 -10.26
N ALA A 115 -11.05 7.57 -10.68
CA ALA A 115 -10.33 7.03 -11.82
C ALA A 115 -10.10 5.53 -11.55
N PRO A 116 -10.42 4.63 -12.50
CA PRO A 116 -10.20 3.20 -12.30
C PRO A 116 -8.73 2.97 -11.98
N ALA A 117 -8.46 2.17 -10.94
CA ALA A 117 -7.12 1.74 -10.63
C ALA A 117 -6.52 1.10 -11.90
N PRO A 118 -5.27 1.43 -12.28
CA PRO A 118 -4.66 0.85 -13.46
C PRO A 118 -4.62 -0.67 -13.28
N ASP A 119 -5.36 -1.36 -14.14
CA ASP A 119 -5.42 -2.80 -14.24
C ASP A 119 -3.99 -3.35 -14.31
N ALA A 120 -3.57 -4.10 -13.30
CA ALA A 120 -2.33 -4.87 -13.32
C ALA A 120 -2.46 -6.13 -14.20
N ALA A 121 -3.14 -6.00 -15.33
CA ALA A 121 -3.42 -7.05 -16.30
C ALA A 121 -3.39 -6.47 -17.73
N SER A 122 -2.27 -5.86 -18.10
CA SER A 122 -1.90 -5.65 -19.50
C SER A 122 -0.38 -5.75 -19.62
N GLY A 123 0.12 -6.99 -19.53
CA GLY A 123 1.46 -7.32 -19.96
C GLY A 123 1.57 -7.10 -21.47
N THR A 124 2.11 -5.95 -21.86
CA THR A 124 2.75 -5.82 -23.17
C THR A 124 4.25 -5.93 -22.92
N PRO A 125 4.93 -6.99 -23.39
CA PRO A 125 6.38 -7.06 -23.32
C PRO A 125 6.93 -5.97 -24.25
N ALA A 126 7.54 -4.94 -23.67
CA ALA A 126 8.30 -3.96 -24.43
C ALA A 126 9.48 -4.70 -25.09
N SER A 127 9.37 -4.77 -26.42
CA SER A 127 10.26 -5.42 -27.35
C SER A 127 11.73 -4.99 -27.16
N ALA A 128 12.60 -5.99 -27.13
CA ALA A 128 14.01 -5.82 -27.39
C ALA A 128 14.24 -5.53 -28.89
N ALA A 129 14.82 -4.37 -29.21
CA ALA A 129 15.45 -4.13 -30.52
C ALA A 129 16.48 -2.98 -30.44
N ASN A 130 17.70 -3.36 -30.04
CA ASN A 130 18.98 -3.01 -30.64
C ASN A 130 19.22 -1.61 -31.24
N ALA A 131 20.18 -0.88 -30.65
CA ALA A 131 21.15 -0.09 -31.41
C ALA A 131 22.53 -0.17 -30.72
N SER A 132 23.29 -1.18 -31.10
CA SER A 132 24.75 -1.18 -31.10
C SER A 132 25.29 0.01 -31.92
N GLY A 133 26.28 0.72 -31.38
CA GLY A 133 27.09 1.64 -32.18
C GLY A 133 27.95 2.62 -31.38
N ALA A 134 29.26 2.38 -31.42
CA ALA A 134 30.37 3.33 -31.22
C ALA A 134 30.99 3.47 -29.82
N ALA A 135 32.01 2.63 -29.57
CA ALA A 135 33.29 3.10 -29.00
C ALA A 135 34.05 3.93 -30.07
N PRO A 136 34.96 4.85 -29.71
CA PRO A 136 36.31 4.45 -29.31
C PRO A 136 36.90 5.25 -28.13
N ALA A 137 38.12 4.84 -27.80
CA ALA A 137 38.90 5.06 -26.59
C ALA A 137 39.66 6.39 -26.49
N SER A 138 40.37 6.51 -25.33
CA SER A 138 41.53 7.35 -24.97
C SER A 138 41.15 8.57 -24.11
N THR A 139 41.76 8.87 -22.96
CA THR A 139 43.21 8.83 -22.65
C THR A 139 43.47 8.93 -21.13
N ALA A 140 44.44 8.15 -20.64
CA ALA A 140 45.39 8.33 -19.52
C ALA A 140 44.97 9.11 -18.24
N ALA A 141 44.99 8.52 -17.04
CA ALA A 141 46.19 8.19 -16.24
C ALA A 141 47.01 9.42 -15.76
N ASN A 142 46.78 9.84 -14.52
CA ASN A 142 47.78 10.42 -13.61
C ASN A 142 47.20 10.31 -12.18
N ALA A 143 47.49 9.24 -11.42
CA ALA A 143 48.67 9.05 -10.58
C ALA A 143 48.82 10.09 -9.45
N ALA A 144 48.97 9.52 -8.26
CA ALA A 144 49.80 9.99 -7.15
C ALA A 144 49.32 11.18 -6.30
N ALA A 145 49.09 10.84 -5.03
CA ALA A 145 49.73 11.46 -3.88
C ALA A 145 49.52 12.96 -3.62
N SER A 146 48.78 13.23 -2.54
CA SER A 146 49.23 14.19 -1.52
C SER A 146 48.47 13.97 -0.21
N SER A 147 49.04 13.09 0.61
CA SER A 147 49.16 13.33 2.05
C SER A 147 49.86 14.68 2.29
N THR A 148 49.79 15.18 3.53
CA THR A 148 50.48 16.37 4.11
C THR A 148 49.60 17.64 4.10
N ALA A 149 48.86 17.92 5.19
CA ALA A 149 49.22 18.76 6.35
C ALA A 149 48.51 20.15 6.23
N ALA A 150 48.14 20.92 7.24
CA ALA A 150 48.41 20.95 8.67
C ALA A 150 47.38 21.89 9.35
N SER A 151 47.33 21.84 10.69
CA SER A 151 47.15 22.99 11.61
C SER A 151 45.75 23.62 11.69
N SER A 152 45.17 24.01 12.83
CA SER A 152 45.60 24.12 14.23
C SER A 152 44.34 24.38 15.05
N ALA A 153 44.17 23.68 16.17
CA ALA A 153 43.35 24.13 17.28
C ALA A 153 44.32 24.37 18.45
N GLN A 154 44.87 25.59 18.48
CA GLN A 154 45.10 26.39 19.68
C GLN A 154 45.06 27.85 19.28
#